data_AF-A0A0K6H6K7-F1
#
_entry.id   AF-A0A0K6H6K7-F1
#
_cell.length_a   1.000
_cell.length_b   1.000
_cell.length_c   1.000
_cell.angle_alpha   90.00
_cell.angle_beta   90.00
_cell.angle_gamma   90.00
#
_symmetry.space_group_name_H-M   'P 1'
#
loop_
_entity.id
_entity.type
_entity.pdbx_description
1 polymer ?
#
loop_
_entity_poly.entity_id
_entity_poly.type
_entity_poly.pdbx_seq_one_letter_code
_entity_poly.pdbx_strand_id
1 'polypeptide(L)'
;MSDERKAFLMQMYTQLFNDINRHIMVVWQSVGVLIGAFAIFALVEKKVVSLDVAVTLILLLVAWLAAHLLDAAYWYNRNLVIIANIERQFLRADDLRAIHYYFGAHRPRNRMLTHLRIQMALGTGVVLLVLGYHASERVLPGFGQPVTAFEFSRALPYLLLVAAGLYLWSLKRARDAAYAEFLRNSPGIAVDTACVRYGPGHGHG
;
A
#
# COMPACT_ATOMS: atom_id res chain seq x y z
N MET A 1 -17.61 30.98 13.35
CA MET A 1 -16.21 30.67 13.00
C MET A 1 -15.59 31.95 12.44
N SER A 2 -14.36 32.32 12.82
CA SER A 2 -13.70 33.50 12.25
C SER A 2 -13.31 33.29 10.79
N ASP A 3 -13.22 34.38 10.02
CA ASP A 3 -12.84 34.31 8.60
C ASP A 3 -11.43 33.78 8.39
N GLU A 4 -10.49 34.10 9.29
CA GLU A 4 -9.12 33.57 9.27
C GLU A 4 -9.09 32.05 9.44
N ARG A 5 -9.86 31.52 10.39
CA ARG A 5 -9.95 30.07 10.61
C ARG A 5 -10.59 29.39 9.40
N LYS A 6 -11.63 29.99 8.82
CA LYS A 6 -12.25 29.49 7.59
C LYS A 6 -11.25 29.39 6.45
N ALA A 7 -10.49 30.47 6.21
CA ALA A 7 -9.48 30.52 5.15
C ALA A 7 -8.39 29.44 5.35
N PHE A 8 -7.89 29.31 6.59
CA PHE A 8 -6.90 28.29 6.94
C PHE A 8 -7.42 26.87 6.67
N LEU A 9 -8.62 26.54 7.14
CA LEU A 9 -9.22 25.21 6.96
C LEU A 9 -9.48 24.89 5.48
N MET A 10 -9.92 25.87 4.69
CA MET A 10 -10.12 25.68 3.25
C MET A 10 -8.79 25.46 2.52
N GLN A 11 -7.73 26.19 2.88
CA GLN A 11 -6.40 25.97 2.30
C GLN A 11 -5.86 24.59 2.67
N MET A 12 -6.03 24.16 3.93
CA MET A 12 -5.67 22.82 4.38
C MET A 12 -6.45 21.74 3.63
N TYR A 13 -7.75 21.91 3.45
CA TYR A 13 -8.60 21.03 2.65
C TYR A 13 -8.04 20.86 1.23
N THR A 14 -7.75 21.96 0.53
CA THR A 14 -7.16 21.92 -0.82
C THR A 14 -5.83 21.17 -0.84
N GLN A 15 -4.95 21.44 0.13
CA GLN A 15 -3.65 20.76 0.19
C GLN A 15 -3.77 19.25 0.47
N LEU A 16 -4.75 18.82 1.28
CA LEU A 16 -4.98 17.39 1.55
C LEU A 16 -5.43 16.63 0.30
N PHE A 17 -6.27 17.23 -0.56
CA PHE A 17 -6.62 16.65 -1.85
C PHE A 17 -5.42 16.58 -2.81
N ASN A 18 -4.57 17.61 -2.81
CA ASN A 18 -3.33 17.58 -3.60
C ASN A 18 -2.39 16.47 -3.12
N ASP A 19 -2.27 16.28 -1.80
CA ASP A 19 -1.45 15.21 -1.22
C ASP A 19 -2.02 13.82 -1.56
N ILE A 20 -3.35 13.65 -1.52
CA ILE A 20 -4.02 12.43 -1.99
C ILE A 20 -3.67 12.14 -3.46
N ASN A 21 -3.77 13.15 -4.34
CA ASN A 21 -3.46 12.99 -5.76
C ASN A 21 -2.00 12.56 -5.96
N ARG A 22 -1.05 13.17 -5.22
CA ARG A 22 0.35 12.79 -5.28
C ARG A 22 0.59 11.33 -4.88
N HIS A 23 -0.08 10.84 -3.83
CA HIS A 23 0.06 9.45 -3.38
C HIS A 23 -0.61 8.45 -4.33
N ILE A 24 -1.64 8.84 -5.09
CA ILE A 24 -2.22 8.01 -6.15
C ILE A 24 -1.25 7.86 -7.33
N MET A 25 -0.50 8.91 -7.66
CA MET A 25 0.47 8.87 -8.76
C MET A 25 1.65 7.91 -8.52
N VAL A 26 1.87 7.48 -7.27
CA VAL A 26 2.83 6.42 -6.90
C VAL A 26 2.54 5.10 -7.64
N VAL A 27 1.32 4.90 -8.16
CA VAL A 27 0.97 3.77 -9.03
C VAL A 27 1.95 3.58 -10.20
N TRP A 28 2.53 4.66 -10.76
CA TRP A 28 3.51 4.54 -11.84
C TRP A 28 4.80 3.82 -11.44
N GLN A 29 5.09 3.69 -10.15
CA GLN A 29 6.25 2.95 -9.66
C GLN A 29 6.18 1.45 -9.99
N SER A 30 4.98 0.87 -10.16
CA SER A 30 4.86 -0.54 -10.52
C SER A 30 5.32 -0.84 -11.95
N VAL A 31 5.16 0.12 -12.87
CA VAL A 31 5.72 0.03 -14.22
C VAL A 31 7.25 -0.02 -14.16
N GLY A 32 7.86 0.77 -13.27
CA GLY A 32 9.30 0.73 -13.03
C GLY A 32 9.77 -0.64 -12.52
N VAL A 33 9.00 -1.29 -11.63
CA VAL A 33 9.31 -2.65 -11.15
C VAL A 33 9.24 -3.67 -12.29
N LEU A 34 8.23 -3.60 -13.15
CA LEU A 34 8.12 -4.50 -14.31
C LEU A 34 9.29 -4.33 -15.27
N ILE A 35 9.61 -3.08 -15.65
CA ILE A 35 10.75 -2.78 -16.52
C ILE A 35 12.06 -3.26 -15.88
N GLY A 36 12.24 -3.01 -14.59
CA GLY A 36 13.40 -3.48 -13.83
C GLY A 36 13.52 -5.01 -13.85
N ALA A 37 12.41 -5.74 -13.69
CA ALA A 37 12.41 -7.19 -13.74
C ALA A 37 12.83 -7.73 -15.12
N PHE A 38 12.29 -7.18 -16.21
CA PHE A 38 12.70 -7.56 -17.57
C PHE A 38 14.18 -7.24 -17.82
N ALA A 39 14.64 -6.05 -17.41
CA ALA A 39 16.04 -5.65 -17.57
C ALA A 39 16.99 -6.60 -16.82
N ILE A 40 16.66 -6.98 -15.59
CA ILE A 40 17.45 -7.91 -14.78
C ILE A 40 17.51 -9.29 -15.44
N PHE A 41 16.40 -9.82 -15.97
CA PHE A 41 16.42 -11.12 -16.66
C PHE A 41 17.25 -11.10 -17.96
N ALA A 42 17.25 -9.99 -18.70
CA ALA A 42 18.12 -9.85 -19.87
C ALA A 42 19.61 -9.92 -19.51
N LEU A 43 19.99 -9.52 -18.28
CA LEU A 43 21.36 -9.67 -17.78
C LEU A 43 21.71 -11.12 -17.41
N VAL A 44 20.71 -11.93 -17.03
CA VAL A 44 20.89 -13.37 -16.77
C VAL A 44 21.22 -14.11 -18.06
N GLU A 45 20.49 -13.83 -19.15
CA GLU A 45 20.74 -14.43 -20.47
C GLU A 45 22.17 -14.15 -20.96
N LYS A 46 22.64 -12.92 -20.74
CA LYS A 46 24.01 -12.50 -21.06
C LYS A 46 25.06 -13.00 -20.07
N LYS A 47 24.68 -13.80 -19.08
CA LYS A 47 25.56 -14.35 -18.01
C LYS A 47 26.30 -13.26 -17.23
N VAL A 48 25.76 -12.03 -17.19
CA VAL A 48 26.33 -10.92 -16.43
C VAL A 48 25.99 -11.05 -14.94
N VAL A 49 24.78 -11.53 -14.66
CA VAL A 49 24.26 -11.73 -13.29
C VAL A 49 23.74 -13.16 -13.18
N SER A 50 23.96 -13.81 -12.03
CA SER A 50 23.39 -15.15 -11.78
C SER A 50 21.88 -15.08 -11.58
N LEU A 51 21.19 -16.18 -11.90
CA LEU A 51 19.74 -16.29 -11.68
C LEU A 51 19.35 -16.02 -10.22
N ASP A 52 20.14 -16.54 -9.27
CA ASP A 52 19.93 -16.36 -7.82
C ASP A 52 19.92 -14.86 -7.43
N VAL A 53 20.87 -14.08 -7.94
CA VAL A 53 20.97 -12.63 -7.67
C VAL A 53 19.86 -11.87 -8.38
N ALA A 54 19.57 -12.23 -9.63
CA ALA A 54 18.51 -11.61 -10.41
C ALA A 54 17.14 -11.73 -9.72
N VAL A 55 16.77 -12.95 -9.31
CA VAL A 55 15.50 -13.19 -8.61
C VAL A 55 15.48 -12.45 -7.27
N THR A 56 16.58 -12.44 -6.52
CA THR A 56 16.71 -11.67 -5.28
C THR A 56 16.44 -10.17 -5.51
N LEU A 57 17.03 -9.56 -6.54
CA LEU A 57 16.80 -8.15 -6.86
C LEU A 57 15.35 -7.87 -7.25
N ILE A 58 14.72 -8.75 -8.02
CA ILE A 58 13.31 -8.60 -8.40
C ILE A 58 12.41 -8.67 -7.16
N LEU A 59 12.64 -9.62 -6.25
CA LEU A 59 11.91 -9.70 -5.00
C LEU A 59 12.08 -8.45 -4.13
N LEU A 60 13.29 -7.87 -4.11
CA LEU A 60 13.54 -6.61 -3.42
C LEU A 60 12.72 -5.46 -4.00
N LEU A 61 12.66 -5.34 -5.33
CA LEU A 61 11.86 -4.33 -6.01
C LEU A 61 10.35 -4.50 -5.75
N VAL A 62 9.85 -5.73 -5.72
CA VAL A 62 8.45 -5.99 -5.39
C VAL A 62 8.17 -5.69 -3.91
N ALA A 63 9.07 -6.05 -3.00
CA ALA A 63 8.94 -5.70 -1.58
C ALA A 63 8.93 -4.17 -1.37
N TRP A 64 9.78 -3.45 -2.08
CA TRP A 64 9.82 -1.99 -2.09
C TRP A 64 8.51 -1.37 -2.57
N LEU A 65 7.95 -1.91 -3.67
CA LEU A 65 6.62 -1.51 -4.16
C LEU A 65 5.55 -1.77 -3.11
N ALA A 66 5.50 -2.96 -2.53
CA ALA A 66 4.52 -3.31 -1.50
C ALA A 66 4.58 -2.36 -0.29
N ALA A 67 5.79 -1.96 0.13
CA ALA A 67 5.98 -1.00 1.21
C ALA A 67 5.41 0.38 0.84
N HIS A 68 5.63 0.86 -0.37
CA HIS A 68 5.07 2.12 -0.87
C HIS A 68 3.55 2.08 -0.95
N LEU A 69 2.97 0.96 -1.38
CA LEU A 69 1.51 0.78 -1.43
C LEU A 69 0.88 0.80 -0.02
N LEU A 70 1.53 0.18 0.96
CA LEU A 70 1.10 0.19 2.36
C LEU A 70 1.15 1.61 2.96
N ASP A 71 2.23 2.34 2.72
CA ASP A 71 2.36 3.71 3.22
C ASP A 71 1.36 4.65 2.53
N ALA A 72 1.23 4.59 1.19
CA ALA A 72 0.25 5.37 0.43
C ALA A 72 -1.19 5.13 0.90
N ALA A 73 -1.54 3.87 1.22
CA ALA A 73 -2.85 3.55 1.79
C ALA A 73 -3.08 4.25 3.13
N TYR A 74 -2.07 4.29 4.00
CA TYR A 74 -2.16 5.00 5.28
C TYR A 74 -2.33 6.51 5.09
N TRP A 75 -1.48 7.15 4.28
CA TRP A 75 -1.57 8.60 4.01
C TRP A 75 -2.93 8.98 3.44
N TYR A 76 -3.45 8.19 2.50
CA TYR A 76 -4.78 8.39 1.95
C TYR A 76 -5.87 8.35 3.02
N ASN A 77 -5.91 7.29 3.85
CA ASN A 77 -6.95 7.16 4.87
C ASN A 77 -6.85 8.26 5.94
N ARG A 78 -5.63 8.63 6.36
CA ARG A 78 -5.42 9.71 7.33
C ARG A 78 -5.93 11.04 6.77
N ASN A 79 -5.61 11.36 5.52
CA ASN A 79 -6.04 12.61 4.90
C ASN A 79 -7.57 12.67 4.76
N LEU A 80 -8.23 11.55 4.42
CA LEU A 80 -9.69 11.50 4.41
C LEU A 80 -10.31 11.79 5.79
N VAL A 81 -9.70 11.32 6.87
CA VAL A 81 -10.18 11.62 8.24
C VAL A 81 -10.07 13.13 8.51
N ILE A 82 -8.96 13.76 8.12
CA ILE A 82 -8.79 15.21 8.29
C ILE A 82 -9.81 15.97 7.44
N ILE A 83 -9.97 15.59 6.17
CA ILE A 83 -10.97 16.18 5.27
C ILE A 83 -12.37 16.08 5.88
N ALA A 84 -12.78 14.89 6.34
CA ALA A 84 -14.06 14.71 7.00
C ALA A 84 -14.20 15.59 8.26
N ASN A 85 -13.13 15.72 9.05
CA ASN A 85 -13.14 16.61 10.23
C ASN A 85 -13.29 18.08 9.86
N ILE A 86 -12.71 18.53 8.74
CA ILE A 86 -12.91 19.87 8.20
C ILE A 86 -14.35 20.01 7.73
N GLU A 87 -14.85 19.09 6.90
CA GLU A 87 -16.21 19.09 6.34
C GLU A 87 -17.28 19.20 7.45
N ARG A 88 -17.13 18.48 8.56
CA ARG A 88 -18.03 18.57 9.72
C ARG A 88 -18.04 19.93 10.44
N GLN A 89 -17.09 20.83 10.18
CA GLN A 89 -17.14 22.22 10.66
C GLN A 89 -18.06 23.10 9.81
N PHE A 90 -18.38 22.67 8.59
CA PHE A 90 -19.11 23.46 7.59
C PHE A 90 -20.47 22.85 7.22
N LEU A 91 -20.52 21.53 7.10
CA LEU A 91 -21.68 20.78 6.62
C LEU A 91 -22.64 20.44 7.77
N ARG A 92 -23.93 20.38 7.43
CA ARG A 92 -25.03 20.03 8.31
C ARG A 92 -25.45 18.57 8.12
N ALA A 93 -26.25 18.03 9.04
CA ALA A 93 -26.76 16.66 8.92
C ALA A 93 -27.54 16.43 7.61
N ASP A 94 -28.32 17.41 7.16
CA ASP A 94 -29.08 17.31 5.90
C ASP A 94 -28.17 17.20 4.66
N ASP A 95 -26.94 17.74 4.73
CA ASP A 95 -25.96 17.67 3.66
C ASP A 95 -25.42 16.25 3.43
N LEU A 96 -25.64 15.32 4.37
CA LEU A 96 -25.31 13.90 4.19
C LEU A 96 -26.04 13.29 3.00
N ARG A 97 -27.28 13.75 2.77
CA ARG A 97 -28.11 13.33 1.62
C ARG A 97 -28.01 14.30 0.46
N ALA A 98 -27.92 15.60 0.74
CA ALA A 98 -27.90 16.62 -0.30
C ALA A 98 -26.58 16.69 -1.09
N ILE A 99 -25.45 16.33 -0.46
CA ILE A 99 -24.12 16.41 -1.06
C ILE A 99 -23.45 15.03 -1.12
N HIS A 100 -23.01 14.49 0.02
CA HIS A 100 -22.48 13.13 0.12
C HIS A 100 -22.45 12.63 1.58
N TYR A 101 -22.65 11.33 1.77
CA TYR A 101 -22.71 10.74 3.11
C TYR A 101 -21.33 10.49 3.75
N TYR A 102 -20.22 10.63 3.00
CA TYR A 102 -18.87 10.28 3.45
C TYR A 102 -18.32 11.13 4.61
N PHE A 103 -18.82 12.36 4.83
CA PHE A 103 -18.31 13.16 5.94
C PHE A 103 -18.92 12.75 7.28
N GLY A 104 -20.08 12.08 7.31
CA GLY A 104 -20.79 11.77 8.54
C GLY A 104 -20.06 10.81 9.49
N ALA A 105 -19.23 9.92 8.95
CA ALA A 105 -18.42 8.99 9.73
C ALA A 105 -17.02 8.86 9.15
N HIS A 106 -16.05 8.49 10.00
CA HIS A 106 -14.73 8.11 9.51
C HIS A 106 -14.75 6.68 9.02
N ARG A 107 -13.85 6.35 8.08
CA ARG A 107 -13.57 4.95 7.79
C ARG A 107 -13.08 4.25 9.06
N PRO A 108 -13.56 3.03 9.37
CA PRO A 108 -13.27 2.39 10.65
C PRO A 108 -11.88 1.76 10.68
N ARG A 109 -11.26 1.54 9.52
CA ARG A 109 -9.98 0.84 9.38
C ARG A 109 -9.13 1.47 8.29
N ASN A 110 -7.82 1.36 8.45
CA ASN A 110 -6.85 1.66 7.40
C ASN A 110 -6.97 0.63 6.27
N ARG A 111 -7.73 0.96 5.22
CA ARG A 111 -7.97 0.06 4.09
C ARG A 111 -7.25 0.55 2.86
N MET A 112 -6.52 -0.36 2.23
CA MET A 112 -5.91 -0.11 0.94
C MET A 112 -6.99 0.09 -0.14
N LEU A 113 -6.82 1.13 -0.95
CA LEU A 113 -7.68 1.42 -2.08
C LEU A 113 -7.62 0.32 -3.13
N THR A 114 -8.72 0.13 -3.88
CA THR A 114 -8.83 -0.91 -4.89
C THR A 114 -7.71 -0.86 -5.93
N HIS A 115 -7.35 0.32 -6.43
CA HIS A 115 -6.25 0.44 -7.41
C HIS A 115 -4.89 0.04 -6.80
N LEU A 116 -4.61 0.39 -5.55
CA LEU A 116 -3.39 -0.05 -4.85
C LEU A 116 -3.41 -1.57 -4.62
N ARG A 117 -4.59 -2.17 -4.35
CA ARG A 117 -4.75 -3.63 -4.25
C ARG A 117 -4.45 -4.34 -5.56
N ILE A 118 -4.86 -3.75 -6.70
CA ILE A 118 -4.53 -4.28 -8.03
C ILE A 118 -3.00 -4.27 -8.23
N GLN A 119 -2.31 -3.19 -7.83
CA GLN A 119 -0.84 -3.14 -7.89
C GLN A 119 -0.18 -4.18 -6.98
N MET A 120 -0.72 -4.41 -5.78
CA MET A 120 -0.23 -5.46 -4.89
C MET A 120 -0.43 -6.86 -5.51
N ALA A 121 -1.57 -7.10 -6.15
CA ALA A 121 -1.85 -8.36 -6.83
C ALA A 121 -0.88 -8.60 -7.99
N LEU A 122 -0.58 -7.56 -8.79
CA LEU A 122 0.45 -7.61 -9.83
C LEU A 122 1.82 -7.98 -9.25
N GLY A 123 2.27 -7.29 -8.20
CA GLY A 123 3.54 -7.60 -7.51
C GLY A 123 3.58 -9.04 -7.00
N THR A 124 2.47 -9.52 -6.42
CA THR A 124 2.35 -10.91 -5.95
C THR A 124 2.45 -11.90 -7.10
N GLY A 125 1.80 -11.62 -8.23
CA GLY A 125 1.93 -12.42 -9.46
C GLY A 125 3.37 -12.51 -9.95
N VAL A 126 4.10 -11.39 -9.96
CA VAL A 126 5.53 -11.36 -10.31
C VAL A 126 6.35 -12.22 -9.36
N VAL A 127 6.15 -12.09 -8.04
CA VAL A 127 6.85 -12.89 -7.02
C VAL A 127 6.62 -14.38 -7.23
N LEU A 128 5.36 -14.79 -7.42
CA LEU A 128 5.01 -16.21 -7.65
C LEU A 128 5.66 -16.74 -8.93
N LEU A 129 5.66 -15.96 -10.01
CA LEU A 129 6.27 -16.32 -11.28
C LEU A 129 7.79 -16.51 -11.13
N VAL A 130 8.49 -15.52 -10.58
CA VAL A 130 9.97 -15.57 -10.49
C VAL A 130 10.46 -16.61 -9.48
N LEU A 131 9.75 -16.79 -8.37
CA LEU A 131 10.07 -17.85 -7.40
C LEU A 131 9.76 -19.23 -7.95
N GLY A 132 8.66 -19.38 -8.69
CA GLY A 132 8.31 -20.63 -9.36
C GLY A 132 9.39 -21.04 -10.36
N TYR A 133 9.81 -20.10 -11.21
CA TYR A 133 10.91 -20.29 -12.15
C TYR A 133 12.25 -20.59 -11.46
N HIS A 134 12.60 -19.83 -10.42
CA HIS A 134 13.79 -20.09 -9.63
C HIS A 134 13.77 -21.49 -8.99
N ALA A 135 12.63 -21.88 -8.42
CA ALA A 135 12.47 -23.19 -7.81
C ALA A 135 12.60 -24.32 -8.84
N SER A 136 12.03 -24.17 -10.04
CA SER A 136 12.14 -25.19 -11.09
C SER A 136 13.57 -25.38 -11.59
N GLU A 137 14.34 -24.29 -11.72
CA GLU A 137 15.71 -24.34 -12.22
C GLU A 137 16.74 -24.71 -11.14
N ARG A 138 16.56 -24.25 -9.90
CA ARG A 138 17.61 -24.29 -8.86
C ARG A 138 17.31 -25.21 -7.69
N VAL A 139 16.03 -25.38 -7.33
CA VAL A 139 15.61 -26.13 -6.14
C VAL A 139 15.20 -27.56 -6.50
N LEU A 140 14.30 -27.73 -7.47
CA LEU A 140 13.81 -29.05 -7.87
C LEU A 140 14.95 -30.01 -8.30
N PRO A 141 15.92 -29.59 -9.14
CA PRO A 141 17.03 -30.47 -9.51
C PRO A 141 17.99 -30.76 -8.35
N GLY A 142 17.96 -29.94 -7.28
CA GLY A 142 18.83 -30.07 -6.12
C GLY A 142 18.44 -31.21 -5.16
N PHE A 143 17.19 -31.68 -5.18
CA PHE A 143 16.72 -32.72 -4.24
C PHE A 143 17.43 -34.07 -4.40
N GLY A 144 18.02 -34.36 -5.56
CA GLY A 144 18.78 -35.59 -5.81
C GLY A 144 20.29 -35.45 -5.59
N GLN A 145 20.78 -34.27 -5.20
CA GLN A 145 22.21 -33.99 -5.10
C GLN A 145 22.72 -34.14 -3.65
N PRO A 146 24.00 -34.48 -3.45
CA PRO A 146 24.58 -34.52 -2.10
C PRO A 146 24.59 -33.13 -1.46
N VAL A 147 24.52 -33.06 -0.13
CA VAL A 147 24.50 -31.79 0.64
C VAL A 147 25.73 -30.91 0.35
N THR A 148 26.86 -31.51 -0.02
CA THR A 148 28.07 -30.79 -0.42
C THR A 148 27.89 -29.96 -1.70
N ALA A 149 26.87 -30.24 -2.51
CA ALA A 149 26.49 -29.44 -3.68
C ALA A 149 25.58 -28.24 -3.34
N PHE A 150 25.33 -27.99 -2.05
CA PHE A 150 24.54 -26.84 -1.62
C PHE A 150 25.32 -25.54 -1.82
N GLU A 151 24.74 -24.63 -2.60
CA GLU A 151 25.25 -23.28 -2.80
C GLU A 151 24.37 -22.30 -2.02
N PHE A 152 24.98 -21.54 -1.09
CA PHE A 152 24.26 -20.57 -0.27
C PHE A 152 23.51 -19.52 -1.09
N SER A 153 24.01 -19.18 -2.29
CA SER A 153 23.36 -18.22 -3.19
C SER A 153 21.92 -18.64 -3.55
N ARG A 154 21.64 -19.94 -3.64
CA ARG A 154 20.31 -20.49 -3.93
C ARG A 154 19.28 -20.16 -2.85
N ALA A 155 19.74 -19.88 -1.62
CA ALA A 155 18.87 -19.50 -0.51
C ALA A 155 18.53 -18.01 -0.49
N LEU A 156 19.30 -17.15 -1.19
CA LEU A 156 19.14 -15.69 -1.12
C LEU A 156 17.73 -15.19 -1.45
N PRO A 157 17.05 -15.66 -2.52
CA PRO A 157 15.69 -15.21 -2.82
C PRO A 157 14.71 -15.51 -1.69
N TYR A 158 14.85 -16.68 -1.06
CA TYR A 158 13.94 -17.14 -0.01
C TYR A 158 14.20 -16.44 1.33
N LEU A 159 15.48 -16.24 1.68
CA LEU A 159 15.87 -15.44 2.84
C LEU A 159 15.34 -14.01 2.71
N LEU A 160 15.49 -13.41 1.53
CA LEU A 160 14.96 -12.08 1.26
C LEU A 160 13.42 -12.07 1.32
N LEU A 161 12.74 -13.07 0.76
CA LEU A 161 11.28 -13.16 0.82
C LEU A 161 10.79 -13.18 2.28
N VAL A 162 11.43 -13.95 3.15
CA VAL A 162 11.10 -14.01 4.59
C VAL A 162 11.36 -12.66 5.24
N ALA A 163 12.54 -12.06 5.03
CA ALA A 163 12.89 -10.76 5.59
C ALA A 163 11.93 -9.65 5.13
N ALA A 164 11.60 -9.62 3.84
CA ALA A 164 10.64 -8.69 3.26
C ALA A 164 9.23 -8.90 3.85
N GLY A 165 8.79 -10.15 4.01
CA GLY A 165 7.50 -10.47 4.63
C GLY A 165 7.41 -9.96 6.07
N LEU A 166 8.45 -10.17 6.87
CA LEU A 166 8.54 -9.66 8.26
C LEU A 166 8.53 -8.14 8.30
N TYR A 167 9.30 -7.48 7.42
CA TYR A 167 9.34 -6.03 7.32
C TYR A 167 7.97 -5.45 6.94
N LEU A 168 7.34 -5.98 5.88
CA LEU A 168 6.03 -5.52 5.41
C LEU A 168 4.93 -5.75 6.45
N TRP A 169 4.99 -6.86 7.18
CA TRP A 169 4.07 -7.12 8.30
C TRP A 169 4.26 -6.10 9.43
N SER A 170 5.51 -5.85 9.84
CA SER A 170 5.82 -4.83 10.85
C SER A 170 5.35 -3.44 10.42
N LEU A 171 5.65 -3.04 9.18
CA LEU A 171 5.21 -1.77 8.59
C LEU A 171 3.69 -1.66 8.60
N LYS A 172 2.97 -2.68 8.13
CA LYS A 172 1.50 -2.69 8.13
C LYS A 172 0.95 -2.50 9.55
N ARG A 173 1.47 -3.24 10.53
CA ARG A 173 1.05 -3.10 11.94
C ARG A 173 1.30 -1.69 12.47
N ALA A 174 2.46 -1.11 12.18
CA ALA A 174 2.79 0.25 12.58
C ALA A 174 1.85 1.29 11.95
N ARG A 175 1.51 1.15 10.67
CA ARG A 175 0.55 2.05 9.98
C ARG A 175 -0.87 1.91 10.51
N ASP A 176 -1.33 0.67 10.76
CA ASP A 176 -2.65 0.43 11.34
C ASP A 176 -2.75 0.99 12.77
N ALA A 177 -1.70 0.85 13.57
CA ALA A 177 -1.61 1.43 14.91
C ALA A 177 -1.64 2.96 14.87
N ALA A 178 -0.85 3.59 13.99
CA ALA A 178 -0.85 5.04 13.80
C ALA A 178 -2.21 5.57 13.34
N TYR A 179 -2.91 4.85 12.47
CA TYR A 179 -4.26 5.22 12.04
C TYR A 179 -5.27 5.14 13.19
N ALA A 180 -5.22 4.06 13.97
CA ALA A 180 -6.08 3.91 15.14
C ALA A 180 -5.81 4.99 16.21
N GLU A 181 -4.53 5.33 16.43
CA GLU A 181 -4.14 6.46 17.28
C GLU A 181 -4.71 7.78 16.77
N PHE A 182 -4.59 8.04 15.47
CA PHE A 182 -5.13 9.25 14.87
C PHE A 182 -6.65 9.38 15.08
N LEU A 183 -7.41 8.30 14.86
CA LEU A 183 -8.86 8.29 15.10
C LEU A 183 -9.22 8.56 16.57
N ARG A 184 -8.44 8.02 17.52
CA ARG A 184 -8.67 8.27 18.96
C ARG A 184 -8.40 9.73 19.34
N ASN A 185 -7.31 10.29 18.82
CA ASN A 185 -6.86 11.64 19.19
C ASN A 185 -7.55 12.74 18.37
N SER A 186 -8.14 12.43 17.23
CA SER A 186 -8.79 13.39 16.33
C SER A 186 -10.14 12.89 15.80
N PRO A 187 -11.11 12.57 16.68
CA PRO A 187 -12.42 12.03 16.28
C PRO A 187 -13.31 13.04 15.54
N GLY A 188 -13.00 14.34 15.63
CA GLY A 188 -13.81 15.42 15.04
C GLY A 188 -15.11 15.67 15.81
N ILE A 189 -15.99 16.48 15.23
CA ILE A 189 -17.34 16.73 15.77
C ILE A 189 -18.24 15.55 15.38
N ALA A 190 -19.20 15.19 16.23
CA ALA A 190 -20.21 14.19 15.90
C ALA A 190 -21.32 14.79 15.00
N VAL A 191 -21.74 14.04 14.00
CA VAL A 191 -22.89 14.37 13.14
C VAL A 191 -23.92 13.26 13.31
N ASP A 192 -25.21 13.60 13.36
CA ASP A 192 -26.27 12.60 13.36
C ASP A 192 -26.32 11.89 12.00
N THR A 193 -25.99 10.60 11.99
CA THR A 193 -25.94 9.76 10.79
C THR A 193 -27.14 8.82 10.67
N ALA A 194 -28.21 8.98 11.47
CA ALA A 194 -29.38 8.10 11.45
C ALA A 194 -30.04 8.02 10.06
N CYS A 195 -29.85 9.06 9.23
CA CYS A 195 -30.46 9.17 7.91
C CYS A 195 -29.67 8.45 6.79
N VAL A 196 -28.49 7.89 7.07
CA VAL A 196 -27.61 7.24 6.08
C VAL A 196 -27.16 5.86 6.53
N ARG A 197 -26.96 4.95 5.57
CA ARG A 197 -26.41 3.60 5.82
C ARG A 197 -25.06 3.48 5.11
N TYR A 198 -24.00 3.28 5.89
CA TYR A 198 -22.65 3.11 5.34
C TYR A 198 -22.48 1.73 4.70
N GLY A 199 -22.05 1.72 3.44
CA GLY A 199 -21.76 0.51 2.68
C GLY A 199 -20.26 0.24 2.49
N PRO A 200 -19.91 -0.77 1.66
CA PRO A 200 -18.53 -1.16 1.38
C PRO A 200 -17.65 -0.02 0.86
N GLY A 201 -18.23 0.92 0.09
CA GLY A 201 -17.51 2.11 -0.41
C GLY A 201 -17.02 3.04 0.70
N HIS A 202 -17.67 3.03 1.86
CA HIS A 202 -17.26 3.75 3.07
C HIS A 202 -16.29 2.94 3.95
N GLY A 203 -15.94 1.71 3.56
CA GLY A 203 -15.08 0.84 4.35
C GLY A 203 -15.80 0.12 5.50
N HIS A 204 -17.13 0.18 5.56
CA HIS A 204 -17.97 -0.65 6.43
C HIS A 204 -18.42 -1.88 5.65
N GLY A 205 -17.90 -3.05 6.03
CA GLY A 205 -18.10 -4.32 5.33
C GLY A 205 -16.94 -5.27 5.54
#